data_AF-A0A4D4K3E0-F1
#
_entry.id   AF-A0A4D4K3E0-F1
#
_cell.length_a   1.000
_cell.length_b   1.000
_cell.length_c   1.000
_cell.angle_alpha   90.00
_cell.angle_beta   90.00
_cell.angle_gamma   90.00
#
_symmetry.space_group_name_H-M   'P 1'
#
loop_
_entity.id
_entity.type
_entity.pdbx_description
1 polymer ?
#
loop_
_entity_poly.entity_id
_entity_poly.type
_entity_poly.pdbx_seq_one_letter_code
_entity_poly.pdbx_strand_id
1 'polypeptide(L)'
;MLFATGGFEDETKADLAGYRYRTNLCTPTDTQPFEDAGYEQKDESGSSSTSTSNPQHSSSENAALDSMTCNIDFEPSGSSSSDYSSVWLYTTASLHKKTNPGPEFEAQYRSYEDQKTSTYSYEVSPVSGLGDEAYVVKQNNSSSSNTGAYVILAVREGWMTYQSTWSQYVSSSSNGSAKTPEEATELLKKSAKATLEKMKE
;
A
#
# COMPACT_ATOMS: atom_id res chain seq x y z
N MET A 1 38.23 -0.78 -34.88
CA MET A 1 37.03 -0.02 -34.47
C MET A 1 37.30 0.51 -33.07
N LEU A 2 37.47 1.83 -32.93
CA LEU A 2 37.48 2.48 -31.61
C LEU A 2 36.01 2.76 -31.25
N PHE A 3 35.52 2.13 -30.19
CA PHE A 3 34.27 2.55 -29.56
C PHE A 3 34.59 3.73 -28.66
N ALA A 4 34.24 4.94 -29.11
CA ALA A 4 34.17 6.11 -28.27
C ALA A 4 32.95 5.96 -27.36
N THR A 5 33.14 5.43 -26.15
CA THR A 5 32.14 5.52 -25.09
C THR A 5 32.14 6.96 -24.59
N GLY A 6 31.29 7.78 -25.20
CA GLY A 6 31.05 9.16 -24.79
C GLY A 6 30.57 9.18 -23.34
N GLY A 7 31.36 9.83 -22.48
CA GLY A 7 30.98 10.12 -21.12
C GLY A 7 29.85 11.16 -21.09
N PHE A 8 28.74 10.77 -20.48
CA PHE A 8 27.76 11.65 -19.87
C PHE A 8 27.28 10.95 -18.59
N GLU A 9 28.17 10.76 -17.63
CA GLU A 9 27.76 10.52 -16.25
C GLU A 9 27.54 11.90 -15.60
N ASP A 10 26.48 12.57 -16.03
CA ASP A 10 25.82 13.49 -15.11
C ASP A 10 25.07 12.56 -14.15
N GLU A 11 25.72 12.17 -13.04
CA GLU A 11 25.06 11.42 -11.97
C GLU A 11 23.92 12.32 -11.46
N THR A 12 22.75 12.22 -12.07
CA THR A 12 21.54 12.86 -11.58
C THR A 12 21.32 12.32 -10.18
N LYS A 13 21.68 13.14 -9.18
CA LYS A 13 21.50 12.79 -7.78
C LYS A 13 20.02 12.51 -7.56
N ALA A 14 19.72 11.31 -7.04
CA ALA A 14 18.35 10.92 -6.75
C ALA A 14 17.67 11.97 -5.86
N ASP A 15 16.52 12.46 -6.32
CA ASP A 15 15.67 13.33 -5.52
C ASP A 15 14.75 12.47 -4.66
N LEU A 16 15.21 12.11 -3.46
CA LEU A 16 14.42 11.32 -2.53
C LEU A 16 13.40 12.16 -1.76
N ALA A 17 13.14 13.44 -2.10
CA ALA A 17 12.12 14.29 -1.47
C ALA A 17 12.15 14.32 0.08
N GLY A 18 13.34 14.16 0.67
CA GLY A 18 13.55 14.11 2.12
C GLY A 18 13.35 12.73 2.77
N TYR A 19 12.85 11.73 2.04
CA TYR A 19 12.68 10.37 2.52
C TYR A 19 14.02 9.68 2.75
N ARG A 20 14.06 8.79 3.76
CA ARG A 20 15.24 8.02 4.15
C ARG A 20 14.85 6.57 4.41
N TYR A 21 15.83 5.69 4.24
CA TYR A 21 15.67 4.28 4.57
C TYR A 21 15.33 4.11 6.05
N ARG A 22 14.40 3.19 6.33
CA ARG A 22 14.00 2.77 7.68
C ARG A 22 13.93 1.26 7.71
N THR A 23 14.46 0.67 8.77
CA THR A 23 14.38 -0.79 8.96
C THR A 23 12.95 -1.26 9.25
N ASN A 24 12.12 -0.38 9.80
CA ASN A 24 10.74 -0.69 10.14
C ASN A 24 9.79 0.38 9.57
N LEU A 25 9.07 0.02 8.51
CA LEU A 25 8.05 0.90 7.91
C LEU A 25 6.78 0.97 8.75
N CYS A 26 6.51 0.01 9.63
CA CYS A 26 5.33 0.05 10.49
C CYS A 26 5.38 1.16 11.53
N THR A 27 6.58 1.61 11.91
CA THR A 27 6.73 2.73 12.87
C THR A 27 6.13 4.04 12.35
N PRO A 28 6.41 4.49 11.11
CA PRO A 28 5.74 5.66 10.55
C PRO A 28 4.34 5.37 9.98
N THR A 29 3.95 4.12 9.70
CA THR A 29 2.61 3.80 9.19
C THR A 29 1.53 4.24 10.17
N ASP A 30 0.68 5.17 9.73
CA ASP A 30 -0.40 5.72 10.55
C ASP A 30 -1.65 4.83 10.50
N THR A 31 -1.97 4.19 11.63
CA THR A 31 -3.11 3.26 11.73
C THR A 31 -4.40 3.91 12.25
N GLN A 32 -4.32 5.15 12.75
CA GLN A 32 -5.45 5.87 13.35
C GLN A 32 -6.70 5.94 12.46
N PRO A 33 -6.62 6.19 11.14
CA PRO A 33 -7.81 6.21 10.29
C PRO A 33 -8.60 4.90 10.31
N PHE A 34 -7.91 3.75 10.44
CA PHE A 34 -8.55 2.44 10.50
C PHE A 34 -9.15 2.20 11.89
N GLU A 35 -8.45 2.61 12.94
CA GLU A 35 -8.94 2.56 14.33
C GLU A 35 -10.21 3.39 14.51
N ASP A 36 -10.21 4.63 14.03
CA ASP A 36 -11.38 5.52 13.99
C ASP A 36 -12.55 4.92 13.18
N ALA A 37 -12.25 4.06 12.20
CA ALA A 37 -13.25 3.38 11.38
C ALA A 37 -13.80 2.09 12.01
N GLY A 38 -13.40 1.79 13.25
CA GLY A 38 -13.85 0.63 14.03
C GLY A 38 -13.08 -0.65 13.72
N TYR A 39 -11.80 -0.55 13.41
CA TYR A 39 -10.90 -1.69 13.27
C TYR A 39 -9.84 -1.71 14.38
N GLU A 40 -9.49 -2.89 14.86
CA GLU A 40 -8.38 -3.09 15.77
C GLU A 40 -7.37 -4.05 15.15
N GLN A 41 -6.09 -3.91 15.51
CA GLN A 41 -5.07 -4.85 15.05
C GLN A 41 -5.33 -6.21 15.70
N LYS A 42 -5.25 -7.29 14.92
CA LYS A 42 -5.46 -8.64 15.44
C LYS A 42 -4.42 -8.98 16.49
N ASP A 43 -4.89 -9.42 17.65
CA ASP A 43 -4.03 -9.92 18.72
C ASP A 43 -3.35 -11.24 18.32
N GLU A 44 -2.07 -11.38 18.68
CA GLU A 44 -1.25 -12.56 18.40
C GLU A 44 -1.75 -13.85 19.09
N SER A 45 -2.67 -13.75 20.05
CA SER A 45 -3.13 -14.86 20.89
C SER A 45 -4.12 -15.83 20.22
N GLY A 46 -4.61 -15.52 19.01
CA GLY A 46 -5.73 -16.25 18.38
C GLY A 46 -5.37 -17.34 17.36
N SER A 47 -4.12 -17.43 16.88
CA SER A 47 -3.77 -18.32 15.75
C SER A 47 -2.80 -19.43 16.12
N SER A 48 -3.30 -20.65 16.09
CA SER A 48 -2.55 -21.89 16.30
C SER A 48 -1.42 -22.07 15.28
N SER A 49 -0.20 -22.28 15.80
CA SER A 49 0.98 -22.94 15.21
C SER A 49 2.08 -22.14 14.50
N THR A 50 1.94 -20.83 14.22
CA THR A 50 3.08 -19.99 13.80
C THR A 50 2.90 -18.55 14.31
N SER A 51 3.36 -18.28 15.53
CA SER A 51 3.44 -16.93 16.11
C SER A 51 4.22 -16.02 15.16
N THR A 52 3.49 -15.25 14.37
CA THR A 52 4.06 -14.28 13.46
C THR A 52 3.59 -12.93 13.96
N SER A 53 4.55 -12.09 14.36
CA SER A 53 4.25 -10.84 15.05
C SER A 53 3.36 -9.93 14.20
N ASN A 54 2.33 -9.31 14.79
CA ASN A 54 1.51 -8.31 14.10
C ASN A 54 1.76 -6.94 14.77
N PRO A 55 2.23 -5.92 14.03
CA PRO A 55 2.49 -5.88 12.60
C PRO A 55 3.80 -6.56 12.19
N GLN A 56 3.89 -6.96 10.92
CA GLN A 56 5.12 -7.51 10.31
C GLN A 56 5.82 -6.45 9.46
N HIS A 57 7.15 -6.39 9.53
CA HIS A 57 7.94 -5.54 8.64
C HIS A 57 9.12 -6.30 8.02
N SER A 58 9.59 -5.80 6.89
CA SER A 58 10.83 -6.24 6.26
C SER A 58 11.46 -5.04 5.54
N SER A 59 12.78 -5.06 5.40
CA SER A 59 13.50 -3.99 4.72
C SER A 59 14.79 -4.49 4.09
N SER A 60 15.19 -3.87 2.99
CA SER A 60 16.43 -4.15 2.28
C SER A 60 17.06 -2.84 1.83
N GLU A 61 18.33 -2.64 2.18
CA GLU A 61 19.12 -1.51 1.72
C GLU A 61 20.02 -1.99 0.56
N ASN A 62 20.00 -1.28 -0.56
CA ASN A 62 20.83 -1.61 -1.72
C ASN A 62 21.35 -0.34 -2.37
N ALA A 63 22.51 -0.38 -3.03
CA ALA A 63 23.09 0.78 -3.69
C ALA A 63 22.17 1.44 -4.75
N ALA A 64 21.23 0.70 -5.35
CA ALA A 64 20.32 1.21 -6.37
C ALA A 64 18.89 1.47 -5.88
N LEU A 65 18.38 0.65 -4.95
CA LEU A 65 16.98 0.66 -4.54
C LEU A 65 16.84 0.19 -3.10
N ASP A 66 16.39 1.05 -2.21
CA ASP A 66 15.96 0.61 -0.89
C ASP A 66 14.49 0.19 -0.94
N SER A 67 14.14 -0.87 -0.22
CA SER A 67 12.77 -1.37 -0.12
C SER A 67 12.40 -1.60 1.34
N MET A 68 11.19 -1.20 1.70
CA MET A 68 10.66 -1.28 3.07
C MET A 68 9.20 -1.70 2.99
N THR A 69 8.77 -2.62 3.84
CA THR A 69 7.39 -3.11 3.89
C THR A 69 6.83 -3.10 5.30
N CYS A 70 5.52 -2.94 5.40
CA CYS A 70 4.74 -3.11 6.62
C CYS A 70 3.43 -3.82 6.29
N ASN A 71 3.13 -4.89 7.02
CA ASN A 71 1.89 -5.65 6.88
C ASN A 71 1.18 -5.63 8.23
N ILE A 72 -0.11 -5.27 8.22
CA ILE A 72 -0.93 -5.21 9.42
C ILE A 72 -2.21 -5.98 9.18
N ASP A 73 -2.46 -6.94 10.07
CA ASP A 73 -3.73 -7.65 10.17
C ASP A 73 -4.69 -6.88 11.09
N PHE A 74 -5.87 -6.55 10.57
CA PHE A 74 -6.95 -5.91 11.30
C PHE A 74 -8.19 -6.82 11.38
N GLU A 75 -8.99 -6.57 12.41
CA GLU A 75 -10.36 -7.06 12.56
C GLU A 75 -11.32 -5.95 12.98
N PRO A 76 -12.63 -6.09 12.69
CA PRO A 76 -13.60 -5.14 13.22
C PRO A 76 -13.57 -5.16 14.76
N SER A 77 -13.61 -4.00 15.40
CA SER A 77 -13.54 -3.90 16.86
C SER A 77 -14.69 -4.66 17.55
N GLY A 78 -14.35 -5.44 18.57
CA GLY A 78 -15.35 -6.23 19.31
C GLY A 78 -15.87 -7.44 18.53
N SER A 79 -15.18 -7.87 17.47
CA SER A 79 -15.48 -9.11 16.75
C SER A 79 -15.34 -10.31 17.67
N SER A 80 -16.27 -11.26 17.54
CA SER A 80 -16.17 -12.54 18.22
C SER A 80 -15.34 -13.53 17.39
N SER A 81 -14.83 -14.61 18.01
CA SER A 81 -14.14 -15.68 17.27
C SER A 81 -14.99 -16.36 16.19
N SER A 82 -16.31 -16.11 16.15
CA SER A 82 -17.24 -16.57 15.12
C SER A 82 -17.45 -15.59 13.95
N ASP A 83 -16.99 -14.34 14.08
CA ASP A 83 -17.04 -13.34 13.01
C ASP A 83 -15.82 -13.55 12.09
N TYR A 84 -16.04 -14.20 10.95
CA TYR A 84 -14.97 -14.46 9.99
C TYR A 84 -14.82 -13.26 9.04
N SER A 85 -14.22 -12.19 9.56
CA SER A 85 -13.74 -11.05 8.79
C SER A 85 -12.24 -10.84 8.98
N SER A 86 -11.56 -10.50 7.90
CA SER A 86 -10.15 -10.13 7.93
C SER A 86 -9.90 -8.93 7.04
N VAL A 87 -9.06 -8.03 7.53
CA VAL A 87 -8.58 -6.88 6.79
C VAL A 87 -7.07 -6.93 6.80
N TRP A 88 -6.46 -6.90 5.63
CA TRP A 88 -5.02 -6.87 5.46
C TRP A 88 -4.63 -5.52 4.89
N LEU A 89 -3.77 -4.80 5.61
CA LEU A 89 -3.11 -3.59 5.12
C LEU A 89 -1.68 -3.94 4.75
N TYR A 90 -1.38 -3.93 3.45
CA TYR A 90 -0.02 -4.13 2.94
C TYR A 90 0.55 -2.80 2.46
N THR A 91 1.67 -2.38 3.04
CA THR A 91 2.33 -1.12 2.72
C THR A 91 3.76 -1.38 2.26
N THR A 92 4.16 -0.75 1.17
CA THR A 92 5.53 -0.78 0.65
C THR A 92 6.00 0.62 0.33
N ALA A 93 7.25 0.91 0.67
CA ALA A 93 7.95 2.11 0.25
C ALA A 93 9.29 1.74 -0.39
N SER A 94 9.63 2.39 -1.49
CA SER A 94 10.89 2.18 -2.19
C SER A 94 11.59 3.51 -2.49
N LEU A 95 12.89 3.56 -2.24
CA LEU A 95 13.74 4.72 -2.51
C LEU A 95 14.65 4.38 -3.68
N HIS A 96 14.32 4.93 -4.84
CA HIS A 96 15.09 4.71 -6.05
C HIS A 96 16.31 5.64 -6.01
N LYS A 97 17.52 5.09 -5.89
CA LYS A 97 18.76 5.87 -5.72
C LYS A 97 19.54 6.08 -7.02
N LYS A 98 19.19 5.33 -8.07
CA LYS A 98 19.91 5.35 -9.36
C LYS A 98 19.03 5.53 -10.59
N THR A 99 17.72 5.30 -10.48
CA THR A 99 16.79 5.40 -11.61
C THR A 99 15.58 6.22 -11.22
N ASN A 100 15.14 7.13 -12.09
CA ASN A 100 13.88 7.85 -11.90
C ASN A 100 12.70 6.89 -12.12
N PRO A 101 11.85 6.63 -11.11
CA PRO A 101 10.73 5.71 -11.26
C PRO A 101 9.54 6.31 -12.04
N GLY A 102 9.51 7.61 -12.33
CA GLY A 102 8.36 8.31 -12.90
C GLY A 102 7.75 7.64 -14.14
N PRO A 103 8.51 7.36 -15.21
CA PRO A 103 7.96 6.72 -16.41
C PRO A 103 7.36 5.34 -16.16
N GLU A 104 7.92 4.57 -15.23
CA GLU A 104 7.42 3.22 -14.90
C GLU A 104 6.25 3.26 -13.91
N PHE A 105 6.23 4.24 -13.01
CA PHE A 105 5.21 4.38 -11.97
C PHE A 105 3.81 4.52 -12.58
N GLU A 106 3.61 5.47 -13.50
CA GLU A 106 2.32 5.64 -14.18
C GLU A 106 1.93 4.37 -14.94
N ALA A 107 2.86 3.83 -15.75
CA ALA A 107 2.61 2.66 -16.58
C ALA A 107 2.20 1.44 -15.74
N GLN A 108 2.85 1.22 -14.59
CA GLN A 108 2.53 0.14 -13.68
C GLN A 108 1.09 0.21 -13.20
N TYR A 109 0.63 1.38 -12.73
CA TYR A 109 -0.74 1.49 -12.19
C TYR A 109 -1.80 1.58 -13.28
N ARG A 110 -1.52 2.24 -14.42
CA ARG A 110 -2.42 2.26 -15.58
C ARG A 110 -2.62 0.88 -16.19
N SER A 111 -1.63 -0.02 -16.09
CA SER A 111 -1.77 -1.40 -16.59
C SER A 111 -2.92 -2.16 -15.95
N TYR A 112 -3.39 -1.78 -14.75
CA TYR A 112 -4.57 -2.39 -14.13
C TYR A 112 -5.86 -2.17 -14.94
N GLU A 113 -5.95 -1.10 -15.73
CA GLU A 113 -7.10 -0.84 -16.61
C GLU A 113 -7.27 -1.95 -17.67
N ASP A 114 -6.16 -2.56 -18.10
CA ASP A 114 -6.15 -3.67 -19.04
C ASP A 114 -6.36 -5.03 -18.35
N GLN A 115 -6.19 -5.09 -17.02
CA GLN A 115 -6.35 -6.31 -16.25
C GLN A 115 -7.83 -6.60 -15.99
N LYS A 116 -8.30 -7.72 -16.53
CA LYS A 116 -9.64 -8.25 -16.26
C LYS A 116 -9.65 -9.76 -16.31
N THR A 117 -10.49 -10.34 -15.46
CA THR A 117 -10.83 -11.76 -15.51
C THR A 117 -12.32 -11.92 -15.81
N SER A 118 -12.83 -13.14 -15.78
CA SER A 118 -14.28 -13.37 -15.84
C SER A 118 -15.03 -12.90 -14.59
N THR A 119 -14.34 -12.67 -13.46
CA THR A 119 -14.97 -12.41 -12.16
C THR A 119 -14.69 -11.02 -11.60
N TYR A 120 -13.69 -10.30 -12.11
CA TYR A 120 -13.40 -8.93 -11.71
C TYR A 120 -12.68 -8.15 -12.81
N SER A 121 -12.79 -6.83 -12.72
CA SER A 121 -11.96 -5.84 -13.44
C SER A 121 -11.43 -4.82 -12.44
N TYR A 122 -10.56 -3.92 -12.91
CA TYR A 122 -10.09 -2.80 -12.11
C TYR A 122 -10.48 -1.47 -12.72
N GLU A 123 -10.67 -0.49 -11.86
CA GLU A 123 -10.81 0.92 -12.21
C GLU A 123 -9.63 1.68 -11.61
N VAL A 124 -8.97 2.51 -12.42
CA VAL A 124 -7.84 3.32 -11.98
C VAL A 124 -8.23 4.79 -12.07
N SER A 125 -7.96 5.54 -11.00
CA SER A 125 -8.25 6.97 -10.93
C SER A 125 -7.04 7.74 -10.37
N PRO A 126 -6.69 8.91 -10.94
CA PRO A 126 -5.67 9.76 -10.34
C PRO A 126 -6.16 10.34 -9.00
N VAL A 127 -5.25 10.55 -8.07
CA VAL A 127 -5.51 11.16 -6.76
C VAL A 127 -4.70 12.45 -6.64
N SER A 128 -5.36 13.55 -6.30
CA SER A 128 -4.69 14.83 -6.07
C SER A 128 -4.33 15.03 -4.59
N GLY A 129 -3.29 15.83 -4.35
CA GLY A 129 -2.89 16.23 -2.99
C GLY A 129 -2.06 15.20 -2.23
N LEU A 130 -1.50 14.19 -2.90
CA LEU A 130 -0.55 13.23 -2.35
C LEU A 130 0.65 13.09 -3.30
N GLY A 131 1.85 13.42 -2.80
CA GLY A 131 3.08 13.39 -3.59
C GLY A 131 3.03 14.27 -4.84
N ASP A 132 3.91 13.96 -5.79
CA ASP A 132 3.90 14.55 -7.13
C ASP A 132 2.79 13.95 -8.01
N GLU A 133 2.50 12.67 -7.78
CA GLU A 133 1.66 11.83 -8.61
C GLU A 133 1.11 10.67 -7.79
N ALA A 134 -0.19 10.39 -7.90
CA ALA A 134 -0.82 9.32 -7.15
C ALA A 134 -1.99 8.70 -7.92
N TYR A 135 -2.22 7.41 -7.70
CA TYR A 135 -3.30 6.64 -8.32
C TYR A 135 -3.98 5.77 -7.27
N VAL A 136 -5.29 5.60 -7.43
CA VAL A 136 -6.05 4.57 -6.74
C VAL A 136 -6.51 3.52 -7.75
N VAL A 137 -6.32 2.25 -7.42
CA VAL A 137 -6.84 1.10 -8.14
C VAL A 137 -7.93 0.47 -7.29
N LYS A 138 -9.14 0.33 -7.83
CA LYS A 138 -10.27 -0.30 -7.16
C LYS A 138 -10.64 -1.58 -7.91
N GLN A 139 -10.76 -2.70 -7.22
CA GLN A 139 -11.30 -3.92 -7.82
C GLN A 139 -12.82 -3.85 -7.88
N ASN A 140 -13.36 -4.08 -9.07
CA ASN A 140 -14.79 -4.20 -9.34
C ASN A 140 -15.13 -5.68 -9.55
N ASN A 141 -15.84 -6.27 -8.60
CA ASN A 141 -16.29 -7.67 -8.70
C ASN A 141 -17.57 -7.77 -9.53
N SER A 142 -17.62 -8.74 -10.44
CA SER A 142 -18.80 -9.01 -11.27
C SER A 142 -19.96 -9.63 -10.49
N SER A 143 -19.70 -10.20 -9.30
CA SER A 143 -20.71 -10.78 -8.43
C SER A 143 -21.34 -9.73 -7.52
N SER A 144 -22.66 -9.78 -7.34
CA SER A 144 -23.40 -8.91 -6.41
C SER A 144 -23.15 -9.19 -4.92
N SER A 145 -22.39 -10.24 -4.59
CA SER A 145 -21.99 -10.52 -3.21
C SER A 145 -20.86 -9.57 -2.79
N ASN A 146 -21.17 -8.60 -1.94
CA ASN A 146 -20.20 -7.66 -1.36
C ASN A 146 -19.36 -8.37 -0.28
N THR A 147 -18.38 -9.15 -0.70
CA THR A 147 -17.50 -9.94 0.18
C THR A 147 -16.32 -9.13 0.71
N GLY A 148 -16.20 -7.84 0.37
CA GLY A 148 -15.07 -6.99 0.79
C GLY A 148 -14.52 -6.11 -0.35
N ALA A 149 -13.83 -5.03 0.04
CA ALA A 149 -13.13 -4.15 -0.89
C ALA A 149 -11.66 -4.57 -1.06
N TYR A 150 -11.17 -4.43 -2.30
CA TYR A 150 -9.75 -4.49 -2.63
C TYR A 150 -9.34 -3.17 -3.30
N VAL A 151 -8.47 -2.40 -2.64
CA VAL A 151 -8.05 -1.06 -3.08
C VAL A 151 -6.55 -0.92 -2.93
N ILE A 152 -5.88 -0.41 -3.95
CA ILE A 152 -4.48 -0.02 -3.92
C ILE A 152 -4.40 1.50 -4.04
N LEU A 153 -3.73 2.17 -3.12
CA LEU A 153 -3.32 3.57 -3.24
C LEU A 153 -1.81 3.62 -3.45
N ALA A 154 -1.40 4.27 -4.53
CA ALA A 154 -0.02 4.46 -4.89
C ALA A 154 0.34 5.95 -4.95
N VAL A 155 1.51 6.29 -4.45
CA VAL A 155 2.03 7.66 -4.44
C VAL A 155 3.49 7.66 -4.89
N ARG A 156 3.85 8.61 -5.75
CA ARG A 156 5.23 8.94 -6.08
C ARG A 156 5.50 10.36 -5.62
N GLU A 157 6.63 10.57 -4.96
CA GLU A 157 7.12 11.91 -4.62
C GLU A 157 8.64 11.91 -4.79
N GLY A 158 9.13 12.71 -5.74
CA GLY A 158 10.48 12.58 -6.27
C GLY A 158 10.73 11.17 -6.81
N TRP A 159 11.80 10.55 -6.33
CA TRP A 159 12.24 9.19 -6.63
C TRP A 159 11.85 8.19 -5.52
N MET A 160 10.92 8.56 -4.64
CA MET A 160 10.28 7.64 -3.70
C MET A 160 8.95 7.17 -4.29
N THR A 161 8.68 5.87 -4.17
CA THR A 161 7.36 5.27 -4.47
C THR A 161 6.79 4.60 -3.23
N TYR A 162 5.54 4.89 -2.91
CA TYR A 162 4.78 4.32 -1.80
C TYR A 162 3.53 3.64 -2.33
N GLN A 163 3.19 2.47 -1.80
CA GLN A 163 1.96 1.76 -2.08
C GLN A 163 1.34 1.31 -0.77
N SER A 164 0.04 1.47 -0.63
CA SER A 164 -0.77 0.88 0.44
C SER A 164 -1.95 0.13 -0.18
N THR A 165 -2.17 -1.10 0.26
CA THR A 165 -3.21 -1.99 -0.26
C THR A 165 -4.12 -2.39 0.89
N TRP A 166 -5.41 -2.07 0.74
CA TRP A 166 -6.48 -2.56 1.58
C TRP A 166 -7.10 -3.79 0.93
N SER A 167 -7.01 -4.93 1.60
CA SER A 167 -7.67 -6.17 1.18
C SER A 167 -8.58 -6.66 2.29
N GLN A 168 -9.88 -6.47 2.10
CA GLN A 168 -10.89 -6.90 3.07
C GLN A 168 -11.62 -8.13 2.59
N TYR A 169 -11.89 -9.02 3.54
CA TYR A 169 -12.85 -10.09 3.41
C TYR A 169 -13.85 -10.05 4.56
N VAL A 170 -15.13 -10.18 4.22
CA VAL A 170 -16.23 -10.32 5.18
C VAL A 170 -17.07 -11.52 4.77
N SER A 171 -17.15 -12.53 5.64
CA SER A 171 -18.01 -13.69 5.38
C SER A 171 -19.49 -13.29 5.44
N SER A 172 -20.33 -14.03 4.71
CA SER A 172 -21.79 -13.86 4.77
C SER A 172 -22.40 -14.19 6.13
N SER A 173 -21.66 -14.87 7.01
CA SER A 173 -22.06 -15.18 8.38
C SER A 173 -21.65 -14.12 9.41
N SER A 174 -20.88 -13.12 9.00
CA SER A 174 -20.41 -12.04 9.88
C SER A 174 -21.50 -10.98 10.05
N ASN A 175 -21.61 -10.41 11.24
CA ASN A 175 -22.55 -9.30 11.50
C ASN A 175 -22.01 -7.93 11.02
N GLY A 176 -20.74 -7.86 10.60
CA GLY A 176 -20.12 -6.63 10.08
C GLY A 176 -20.41 -6.38 8.60
N SER A 177 -20.37 -5.11 8.19
CA SER A 177 -20.47 -4.71 6.78
C SER A 177 -19.09 -4.50 6.16
N ALA A 178 -18.88 -5.04 4.96
CA ALA A 178 -17.72 -4.68 4.12
C ALA A 178 -17.71 -3.17 3.84
N LYS A 179 -16.52 -2.56 3.87
CA LYS A 179 -16.35 -1.19 3.37
C LYS A 179 -16.57 -1.17 1.87
N THR A 180 -17.08 -0.06 1.36
CA THR A 180 -17.04 0.19 -0.08
C THR A 180 -15.61 0.49 -0.53
N PRO A 181 -15.27 0.30 -1.82
CA PRO A 181 -14.00 0.76 -2.37
C PRO A 181 -13.72 2.24 -2.11
N GLU A 182 -14.75 3.09 -2.14
CA GLU A 182 -14.64 4.52 -1.88
C GLU A 182 -14.30 4.81 -0.41
N GLU A 183 -14.94 4.11 0.54
CA GLU A 183 -14.62 4.22 1.96
C GLU A 183 -13.18 3.78 2.25
N ALA A 184 -12.77 2.62 1.71
CA ALA A 184 -11.41 2.12 1.85
C ALA A 184 -10.38 3.08 1.23
N THR A 185 -10.70 3.71 0.09
CA THR A 185 -9.84 4.72 -0.53
C THR A 185 -9.60 5.92 0.39
N GLU A 186 -10.63 6.44 1.05
CA GLU A 186 -10.48 7.58 1.96
C GLU A 186 -9.67 7.22 3.22
N LEU A 187 -9.80 6.00 3.74
CA LEU A 187 -8.95 5.50 4.83
C LEU A 187 -7.48 5.44 4.42
N LEU A 188 -7.20 4.83 3.25
CA LEU A 188 -5.84 4.75 2.71
C LEU A 188 -5.25 6.14 2.47
N LYS A 189 -6.01 7.10 1.93
CA LYS A 189 -5.52 8.47 1.69
C LYS A 189 -5.13 9.18 2.97
N LYS A 190 -5.94 9.07 4.02
CA LYS A 190 -5.64 9.67 5.34
C LYS A 190 -4.38 9.05 5.94
N SER A 191 -4.31 7.72 5.94
CA SER A 191 -3.16 6.97 6.47
C SER A 191 -1.89 7.30 5.69
N ALA A 192 -1.94 7.28 4.35
CA ALA A 192 -0.80 7.59 3.49
C ALA A 192 -0.29 9.02 3.73
N LYS A 193 -1.18 10.02 3.83
CA LYS A 193 -0.78 11.41 4.10
C LYS A 193 0.04 11.53 5.38
N ALA A 194 -0.48 11.02 6.50
CA ALA A 194 0.19 11.08 7.79
C ALA A 194 1.47 10.23 7.81
N THR A 195 1.47 9.07 7.16
CA THR A 195 2.64 8.18 7.03
C THR A 195 3.77 8.87 6.28
N LEU A 196 3.47 9.47 5.12
CA LEU A 196 4.45 10.15 4.27
C LEU A 196 5.06 11.37 4.98
N GLU A 197 4.28 12.12 5.76
CA GLU A 197 4.78 13.20 6.61
C GLU A 197 5.78 12.66 7.65
N LYS A 198 5.41 11.64 8.43
CA LYS A 198 6.29 11.00 9.43
C LYS A 198 7.56 10.38 8.82
N MET A 199 7.49 9.88 7.58
CA MET A 199 8.64 9.28 6.92
C MET A 199 9.75 10.29 6.59
N LYS A 200 9.44 11.60 6.51
CA LYS A 200 10.40 12.68 6.24
C LYS A 200 11.10 13.22 7.50
N GLU A 201 10.63 12.86 8.69
CA GLU A 201 11.21 13.27 9.99
C GLU A 201 12.49 12.50 10.34
#